data_AF-A0A5B8Z9G4-F1
#
_entry.id   AF-A0A5B8Z9G4-F1
#
_cell.length_a   1.000
_cell.length_b   1.000
_cell.length_c   1.000
_cell.angle_alpha   90.00
_cell.angle_beta   90.00
_cell.angle_gamma   90.00
#
_symmetry.space_group_name_H-M   'P 1'
#
loop_
_entity.id
_entity.type
_entity.pdbx_description
1 polymer ?
#
loop_
_entity_poly.entity_id
_entity_poly.type
_entity_poly.pdbx_seq_one_letter_code
_entity_poly.pdbx_strand_id
1 'polypeptide(L)'
;MRNVYWVLAGILVSLLINAFILETTIYKQYHEISYDLIFLFIGLYLLYFHFTKRLKGFILFTFPIILFCLAPMISTILGNLLKDNYTLFSIFANFLACILWSFILLKLTDKITFNRKASNKSVIVSLSSIVILFIFFSIFLNTYKTQIIDSAKILQEYSHGLLNFDLILNLSLFLIVSFLLFLIIPFSLFKRAIHEVIHLDKIKGGFVYLLIIYLFSNVFALGVELLSNQPISSLIAETGVLNLVGEFIGLLFGVALSEEAMFRLFLPVLLVMLLRNYFKKKHAIFLAMLISSVLFAFVHTITGFGGFEQLDYEEAINRLFGLFLAGQIFIYIYIVTKNLWIPIIVHALNDYGLPLFLFVDFSNYSFVNVIWVMVFTSIILIQNQSKTSSHKDNILTLNSMMNEDGKAVY
;
A
#
# COMPACT_ATOMS: atom_id res chain seq x y z
N MET A 1 -20.31 3.35 -19.32
CA MET A 1 -19.92 4.75 -19.59
C MET A 1 -20.26 5.72 -18.46
N ARG A 2 -21.51 5.79 -17.96
CA ARG A 2 -21.92 6.74 -16.89
C ARG A 2 -21.01 6.77 -15.64
N ASN A 3 -20.46 5.64 -15.20
CA ASN A 3 -19.55 5.58 -14.04
C ASN A 3 -18.18 6.20 -14.32
N VAL A 4 -17.68 6.13 -15.57
CA VAL A 4 -16.36 6.67 -15.94
C VAL A 4 -16.36 8.21 -15.85
N TYR A 5 -17.45 8.85 -16.28
CA TYR A 5 -17.60 10.31 -16.15
C TYR A 5 -17.57 10.79 -14.70
N TRP A 6 -18.15 10.03 -13.76
CA TRP A 6 -18.09 10.40 -12.34
C TRP A 6 -16.70 10.24 -11.75
N VAL A 7 -15.93 9.26 -12.22
CA VAL A 7 -14.51 9.10 -11.85
C VAL A 7 -13.71 10.28 -12.36
N LEU A 8 -13.83 10.59 -13.66
CA LEU A 8 -13.10 11.71 -14.27
C LEU A 8 -13.48 13.06 -13.62
N ALA A 9 -14.77 13.27 -13.33
CA ALA A 9 -15.23 14.48 -12.64
C ALA A 9 -14.73 14.56 -11.19
N GLY A 10 -14.75 13.45 -10.44
CA GLY A 10 -14.16 13.38 -9.10
C GLY A 10 -12.67 13.70 -9.13
N ILE A 11 -11.94 13.13 -10.08
CA ILE A 11 -10.50 13.39 -10.21
C ILE A 11 -10.23 14.84 -10.62
N LEU A 12 -10.99 15.40 -11.58
CA LEU A 12 -10.87 16.80 -11.97
C LEU A 12 -11.12 17.75 -10.77
N VAL A 13 -12.15 17.48 -9.97
CA VAL A 13 -12.44 18.22 -8.74
C VAL A 13 -11.28 18.07 -7.74
N SER A 14 -10.68 16.88 -7.62
CA SER A 14 -9.49 16.69 -6.78
C SER A 14 -8.31 17.51 -7.25
N LEU A 15 -8.05 17.55 -8.56
CA LEU A 15 -6.96 18.33 -9.14
C LEU A 15 -7.19 19.82 -8.90
N LEU A 16 -8.41 20.31 -9.08
CA LEU A 16 -8.76 21.72 -8.88
C LEU A 16 -8.68 22.14 -7.41
N ILE A 17 -9.17 21.32 -6.47
CA ILE A 17 -9.09 21.65 -5.04
C ILE A 17 -7.64 21.50 -4.54
N ASN A 18 -6.88 20.50 -5.02
CA ASN A 18 -5.46 20.39 -4.70
C ASN A 18 -4.65 21.56 -5.23
N ALA A 19 -4.90 21.99 -6.47
CA ALA A 19 -4.31 23.20 -7.03
C ALA A 19 -4.56 24.41 -6.12
N PHE A 20 -5.82 24.60 -5.69
CA PHE A 20 -6.21 25.70 -4.81
C PHE A 20 -5.52 25.63 -3.44
N ILE A 21 -5.35 24.43 -2.88
CA ILE A 21 -4.71 24.23 -1.57
C ILE A 21 -3.20 24.31 -1.64
N LEU A 22 -2.61 23.85 -2.74
CA LEU A 22 -1.18 24.01 -2.99
C LEU A 22 -0.81 25.50 -2.99
N GLU A 23 -1.63 26.31 -3.67
CA GLU A 23 -1.48 27.76 -3.73
C GLU A 23 -1.61 28.40 -2.35
N THR A 24 -2.56 27.96 -1.51
CA THR A 24 -2.80 28.59 -0.20
C THR A 24 -1.88 28.10 0.92
N THR A 25 -1.40 26.86 0.87
CA THR A 25 -0.78 26.17 2.02
C THR A 25 0.72 25.95 1.84
N ILE A 26 1.18 25.62 0.63
CA ILE A 26 2.61 25.34 0.37
C ILE A 26 3.40 26.64 0.15
N TYR A 27 2.81 27.63 -0.54
CA TYR A 27 3.54 28.87 -0.85
C TYR A 27 3.64 29.88 0.30
N LYS A 28 2.89 29.71 1.39
CA LYS A 28 2.81 30.73 2.45
C LYS A 28 3.35 30.35 3.83
N GLN A 29 3.52 29.07 4.18
CA GLN A 29 4.09 28.70 5.49
C GLN A 29 4.90 27.40 5.43
N TYR A 30 6.20 27.48 5.78
CA TYR A 30 7.15 26.37 5.94
C TYR A 30 6.88 25.46 7.15
N HIS A 31 5.64 25.41 7.65
CA HIS A 31 5.33 24.56 8.79
C HIS A 31 5.06 23.13 8.31
N GLU A 32 5.72 22.17 8.96
CA GLU A 32 5.57 20.74 8.75
C GLU A 32 4.08 20.37 8.80
N ILE A 33 3.54 19.94 7.66
CA ILE A 33 2.19 19.39 7.60
C ILE A 33 2.26 17.97 8.16
N SER A 34 1.47 17.68 9.20
CA SER A 34 1.26 16.34 9.75
C SER A 34 0.35 15.56 8.81
N TYR A 35 0.94 14.65 8.05
CA TYR A 35 0.24 13.75 7.14
C TYR A 35 -0.62 12.70 7.86
N ASP A 36 -0.42 12.55 9.16
CA ASP A 36 -1.15 11.64 10.04
C ASP A 36 -2.66 11.91 10.00
N LEU A 37 -3.03 13.19 9.85
CA LEU A 37 -4.42 13.62 9.72
C LEU A 37 -5.09 13.14 8.43
N ILE A 38 -4.33 13.00 7.33
CA ILE A 38 -4.87 12.48 6.07
C ILE A 38 -5.29 11.04 6.26
N PHE A 39 -4.43 10.21 6.85
CA PHE A 39 -4.77 8.80 7.09
C PHE A 39 -5.91 8.63 8.10
N LEU A 40 -5.98 9.51 9.10
CA LEU A 40 -7.10 9.56 10.03
C LEU A 40 -8.41 9.87 9.30
N PHE A 41 -8.44 10.91 8.47
CA PHE A 41 -9.64 11.29 7.74
C PHE A 41 -10.07 10.26 6.69
N ILE A 42 -9.12 9.69 5.95
CA ILE A 42 -9.40 8.58 5.02
C ILE A 42 -9.96 7.39 5.79
N GLY A 43 -9.38 7.04 6.94
CA GLY A 43 -9.90 5.99 7.82
C GLY A 43 -11.33 6.29 8.28
N LEU A 44 -11.62 7.52 8.70
CA LEU A 44 -12.96 7.90 9.19
C LEU A 44 -13.99 7.78 8.08
N TYR A 45 -13.60 8.23 6.89
CA TYR A 45 -14.40 8.09 5.70
C TYR A 45 -14.67 6.63 5.33
N LEU A 46 -13.64 5.78 5.28
CA LEU A 46 -13.79 4.36 4.95
C LEU A 46 -14.64 3.64 6.00
N LEU A 47 -14.47 3.97 7.28
CA LEU A 47 -15.29 3.45 8.36
C LEU A 47 -16.76 3.85 8.16
N TYR A 48 -17.02 5.13 7.90
CA TYR A 48 -18.35 5.66 7.59
C TYR A 48 -18.96 4.97 6.36
N PHE A 49 -18.20 4.83 5.27
CA PHE A 49 -18.63 4.13 4.05
C PHE A 49 -19.03 2.69 4.35
N HIS A 50 -18.22 2.01 5.15
CA HIS A 50 -18.49 0.65 5.57
C HIS A 50 -19.76 0.55 6.44
N PHE A 51 -20.06 1.53 7.30
CA PHE A 51 -21.25 1.51 8.16
C PHE A 51 -22.53 1.89 7.44
N THR A 52 -22.50 2.91 6.60
CA THR A 52 -23.75 3.49 6.08
C THR A 52 -24.31 2.72 4.89
N LYS A 53 -23.50 1.99 4.12
CA LYS A 53 -23.90 1.32 2.85
C LYS A 53 -24.64 2.24 1.84
N ARG A 54 -24.77 3.55 2.13
CA ARG A 54 -25.71 4.50 1.51
C ARG A 54 -25.02 5.59 0.70
N LEU A 55 -23.70 5.73 0.79
CA LEU A 55 -22.96 6.61 -0.10
C LEU A 55 -23.03 6.07 -1.54
N LYS A 56 -23.78 6.76 -2.39
CA LYS A 56 -23.88 6.51 -3.83
C LYS A 56 -23.55 7.79 -4.59
N GLY A 57 -23.02 7.64 -5.80
CA GLY A 57 -22.81 8.76 -6.71
C GLY A 57 -21.70 9.71 -6.25
N PHE A 58 -21.87 11.01 -6.47
CA PHE A 58 -20.85 12.05 -6.34
C PHE A 58 -20.24 12.18 -4.94
N ILE A 59 -21.04 12.06 -3.87
CA ILE A 59 -20.59 12.23 -2.48
C ILE A 59 -19.50 11.22 -2.10
N LEU A 60 -19.57 10.03 -2.70
CA LEU A 60 -18.58 8.97 -2.50
C LEU A 60 -17.18 9.37 -3.02
N PHE A 61 -17.13 10.23 -4.03
CA PHE A 61 -15.88 10.68 -4.64
C PHE A 61 -15.39 11.98 -4.02
N THR A 62 -16.30 12.92 -3.79
CA THR A 62 -15.91 14.25 -3.33
C THR A 62 -15.52 14.30 -1.87
N PHE A 63 -16.07 13.44 -1.02
CA PHE A 63 -15.78 13.52 0.42
C PHE A 63 -14.33 13.16 0.78
N PRO A 64 -13.70 12.08 0.27
CA PRO A 64 -12.27 11.82 0.45
C PRO A 64 -11.39 12.97 -0.02
N ILE A 65 -11.76 13.56 -1.16
CA ILE A 65 -11.06 14.70 -1.74
C ILE A 65 -11.18 15.90 -0.82
N ILE A 66 -12.38 16.25 -0.36
CA ILE A 66 -12.59 17.36 0.58
C ILE A 66 -11.78 17.14 1.86
N LEU A 67 -11.78 15.94 2.42
CA LEU A 67 -11.00 15.62 3.61
C LEU A 67 -9.51 15.76 3.40
N PHE A 68 -9.01 15.24 2.27
CA PHE A 68 -7.63 15.38 1.86
C PHE A 68 -7.23 16.85 1.77
N CYS A 69 -8.09 17.63 1.14
CA CYS A 69 -7.93 19.06 0.94
C CYS A 69 -7.95 19.84 2.27
N LEU A 70 -8.82 19.46 3.21
CA LEU A 70 -8.86 20.09 4.52
C LEU A 70 -7.68 19.68 5.42
N ALA A 71 -7.02 18.56 5.17
CA ALA A 71 -6.01 18.03 6.06
C ALA A 71 -4.77 18.93 6.21
N PRO A 72 -4.15 19.46 5.13
CA PRO A 72 -3.09 20.46 5.26
C PRO A 72 -3.53 21.68 6.06
N MET A 73 -4.69 22.25 5.75
CA MET A 73 -5.22 23.43 6.44
C MET A 73 -5.43 23.16 7.94
N ILE A 74 -6.06 22.04 8.29
CA ILE A 74 -6.28 21.63 9.68
C ILE A 74 -4.93 21.38 10.37
N SER A 75 -4.00 20.73 9.68
CA SER A 75 -2.66 20.50 10.21
C SER A 75 -1.92 21.81 10.49
N THR A 76 -2.01 22.81 9.59
CA THR A 76 -1.36 24.11 9.82
C THR A 76 -1.98 24.85 11.00
N ILE A 77 -3.32 24.84 11.11
CA ILE A 77 -4.02 25.43 12.25
C ILE A 77 -3.60 24.76 13.56
N LEU A 78 -3.57 23.42 13.58
CA LEU A 78 -3.20 22.65 14.76
C LEU A 78 -1.71 22.76 15.08
N GLY A 79 -0.83 22.79 14.08
CA GLY A 79 0.61 22.97 14.26
C GLY A 79 0.95 24.33 14.87
N ASN A 80 0.25 25.39 14.45
CA ASN A 80 0.40 26.71 15.07
C ASN A 80 -0.15 26.73 16.51
N LEU A 81 -1.26 26.03 16.77
CA LEU A 81 -1.89 25.97 18.10
C LEU A 81 -1.11 25.08 19.08
N LEU A 82 -0.41 24.06 18.58
CA LEU A 82 0.30 23.03 19.34
C LEU A 82 1.80 23.06 19.06
N LYS A 83 2.38 24.22 18.73
CA LYS A 83 3.79 24.33 18.30
C LYS A 83 4.76 23.63 19.26
N ASP A 84 4.57 23.79 20.57
CA ASP A 84 5.41 23.18 21.60
C ASP A 84 5.08 21.69 21.86
N ASN A 85 4.00 21.18 21.29
CA ASN A 85 3.48 19.82 21.49
C ASN A 85 3.24 19.09 20.16
N TYR A 86 3.85 19.54 19.06
CA TYR A 86 3.53 19.05 17.71
C TYR A 86 3.82 17.56 17.57
N THR A 87 4.95 17.07 18.09
CA THR A 87 5.26 15.63 18.07
C THR A 87 4.24 14.82 18.85
N LEU A 88 3.86 15.26 20.06
CA LEU A 88 2.87 14.55 20.87
C LEU A 88 1.53 14.47 20.13
N PHE A 89 1.16 15.55 19.43
CA PHE A 89 -0.02 15.58 18.59
C PHE A 89 0.08 14.61 17.39
N SER A 90 1.21 14.58 16.69
CA SER A 90 1.47 13.65 15.58
C SER A 90 1.37 12.19 16.05
N ILE A 91 2.02 11.84 17.17
CA ILE A 91 1.94 10.50 17.78
C ILE A 91 0.49 10.16 18.13
N PHE A 92 -0.25 11.11 18.73
CA PHE A 92 -1.66 10.91 19.07
C PHE A 92 -2.54 10.69 17.83
N ALA A 93 -2.36 11.50 16.78
CA ALA A 93 -3.08 11.39 15.52
C ALA A 93 -2.80 10.03 14.84
N ASN A 94 -1.53 9.63 14.79
CA ASN A 94 -1.11 8.34 14.26
C ASN A 94 -1.68 7.17 15.05
N PHE A 95 -1.66 7.24 16.38
CA PHE A 95 -2.28 6.22 17.24
C PHE A 95 -3.77 6.09 16.96
N LEU A 96 -4.49 7.21 16.85
CA LEU A 96 -5.93 7.22 16.54
C LEU A 96 -6.20 6.64 15.15
N ALA A 97 -5.39 6.99 14.15
CA ALA A 97 -5.47 6.41 12.82
C ALA A 97 -5.24 4.89 12.86
N CYS A 98 -4.24 4.41 13.60
CA CYS A 98 -3.96 2.98 13.76
C CYS A 98 -5.12 2.20 14.37
N ILE A 99 -5.80 2.76 15.37
CA ILE A 99 -7.01 2.17 15.97
C ILE A 99 -8.13 2.08 14.93
N LEU A 100 -8.36 3.18 14.21
CA LEU A 100 -9.42 3.30 13.22
C LEU A 100 -9.25 2.30 12.07
N TRP A 101 -8.03 2.19 11.55
CA TRP A 101 -7.67 1.23 10.52
C TRP A 101 -7.78 -0.23 11.01
N SER A 102 -7.48 -0.47 12.28
CA SER A 102 -7.70 -1.79 12.90
C SER A 102 -9.18 -2.17 12.90
N PHE A 103 -10.10 -1.23 13.18
CA PHE A 103 -11.54 -1.49 13.08
C PHE A 103 -12.00 -1.77 11.64
N ILE A 104 -11.46 -1.06 10.65
CA ILE A 104 -11.73 -1.31 9.23
C ILE A 104 -11.30 -2.74 8.86
N LEU A 105 -10.07 -3.12 9.22
CA LEU A 105 -9.55 -4.47 8.96
C LEU A 105 -10.37 -5.55 9.65
N LEU A 106 -10.75 -5.33 10.92
CA LEU A 106 -11.62 -6.26 11.67
C LEU A 106 -12.95 -6.50 10.93
N LYS A 107 -13.52 -5.48 10.30
CA LYS A 107 -14.76 -5.63 9.51
C LYS A 107 -14.54 -6.39 8.19
N LEU A 108 -13.36 -6.26 7.58
CA LEU A 108 -13.03 -6.95 6.34
C LEU A 108 -12.76 -8.45 6.54
N THR A 109 -12.45 -8.89 7.76
CA THR A 109 -12.21 -10.32 8.06
C THR A 109 -13.36 -11.25 7.62
N ASP A 110 -14.60 -10.77 7.66
CA ASP A 110 -15.78 -11.53 7.25
C ASP A 110 -15.78 -11.83 5.74
N LYS A 111 -15.04 -11.05 4.93
CA LYS A 111 -14.89 -11.25 3.48
C LYS A 111 -13.80 -12.26 3.12
N ILE A 112 -12.98 -12.70 4.08
CA ILE A 112 -11.83 -13.57 3.83
C ILE A 112 -12.26 -15.04 3.93
N THR A 113 -12.26 -15.72 2.79
CA THR A 113 -12.59 -17.15 2.68
C THR A 113 -11.37 -18.01 2.98
N PHE A 114 -10.99 -18.10 4.27
CA PHE A 114 -9.92 -19.00 4.72
C PHE A 114 -10.45 -20.09 5.66
N ASN A 115 -10.55 -21.33 5.15
CA ASN A 115 -11.16 -22.45 5.88
C ASN A 115 -10.17 -23.51 6.36
N ARG A 116 -8.88 -23.40 6.03
CA ARG A 116 -7.90 -24.45 6.33
C ARG A 116 -7.42 -24.40 7.79
N LYS A 117 -7.40 -25.56 8.44
CA LYS A 117 -6.59 -25.86 9.63
C LYS A 117 -5.39 -26.66 9.15
N ALA A 118 -4.20 -26.44 9.70
CA ALA A 118 -3.06 -27.34 9.49
C ALA A 118 -2.49 -27.76 10.83
N SER A 119 -1.65 -28.80 10.81
CA SER A 119 -0.95 -29.25 12.01
C SER A 119 -0.03 -28.14 12.53
N ASN A 120 -0.11 -27.87 13.84
CA ASN A 120 0.68 -26.81 14.49
C ASN A 120 2.17 -26.97 14.19
N LYS A 121 2.67 -28.21 14.15
CA LYS A 121 4.08 -28.51 13.88
C LYS A 121 4.57 -27.92 12.55
N SER A 122 3.87 -28.19 11.44
CA SER A 122 4.29 -27.69 10.12
C SER A 122 4.27 -26.16 10.02
N VAL A 123 3.26 -25.53 10.64
CA VAL A 123 3.11 -24.07 10.64
C VAL A 123 4.16 -23.40 11.52
N ILE A 124 4.41 -23.95 12.72
CA ILE A 124 5.46 -23.47 13.63
C ILE A 124 6.81 -23.59 12.95
N VAL A 125 7.13 -24.74 12.35
CA VAL A 125 8.40 -24.92 11.60
C VAL A 125 8.51 -23.90 10.47
N SER A 126 7.43 -23.63 9.72
CA SER A 126 7.43 -22.62 8.65
C SER A 126 7.69 -21.21 9.18
N LEU A 127 7.00 -20.80 10.25
CA LEU A 127 7.17 -19.47 10.85
C LEU A 127 8.56 -19.30 11.48
N SER A 128 9.03 -20.29 12.24
CA SER A 128 10.39 -20.29 12.80
C SER A 128 11.44 -20.22 11.70
N SER A 129 11.24 -20.94 10.59
CA SER A 129 12.16 -20.90 9.45
C SER A 129 12.19 -19.53 8.78
N ILE A 130 11.03 -18.86 8.62
CA ILE A 130 10.97 -17.48 8.12
C ILE A 130 11.77 -16.54 9.02
N VAL A 131 11.60 -16.64 10.35
CA VAL A 131 12.33 -15.80 11.32
C VAL A 131 13.84 -16.06 11.25
N ILE A 132 14.26 -17.32 11.27
CA ILE A 132 15.69 -17.69 11.18
C ILE A 132 16.28 -17.19 9.86
N LEU A 133 15.54 -17.37 8.76
CA LEU A 133 15.96 -16.93 7.45
C LEU A 133 16.11 -15.40 7.39
N PHE A 134 15.18 -14.67 7.99
CA PHE A 134 15.25 -13.22 8.10
C PHE A 134 16.48 -12.76 8.91
N ILE A 135 16.74 -13.39 10.06
CA ILE A 135 17.94 -13.11 10.88
C ILE A 135 19.21 -13.40 10.07
N PHE A 136 19.28 -14.56 9.42
CA PHE A 136 20.41 -14.93 8.58
C PHE A 136 20.65 -13.91 7.48
N PHE A 137 19.60 -13.48 6.78
CA PHE A 137 19.72 -12.47 5.73
C PHE A 137 20.14 -11.11 6.26
N SER A 138 19.59 -10.65 7.39
CA SER A 138 20.03 -9.40 8.00
C SER A 138 21.52 -9.43 8.37
N ILE A 139 22.01 -10.54 8.92
CA ILE A 139 23.44 -10.72 9.23
C ILE A 139 24.29 -10.76 7.94
N PHE A 140 23.85 -11.55 6.95
CA PHE A 140 24.53 -11.68 5.66
C PHE A 140 24.64 -10.33 4.94
N LEU A 141 23.52 -9.60 4.85
CA LEU A 141 23.49 -8.27 4.26
C LEU A 141 24.39 -7.32 5.01
N ASN A 142 24.36 -7.30 6.34
CA ASN A 142 25.23 -6.40 7.11
C ASN A 142 26.72 -6.73 6.94
N THR A 143 27.07 -8.01 6.79
CA THR A 143 28.45 -8.47 6.65
C THR A 143 29.01 -8.20 5.25
N TYR A 144 28.19 -8.39 4.21
CA TYR A 144 28.62 -8.34 2.81
C TYR A 144 28.07 -7.13 2.04
N LYS A 145 27.48 -6.13 2.74
CA LYS A 145 26.79 -4.98 2.12
C LYS A 145 27.67 -4.30 1.07
N THR A 146 28.88 -3.94 1.44
CA THR A 146 29.80 -3.18 0.58
C THR A 146 30.18 -3.96 -0.67
N GLN A 147 30.52 -5.24 -0.54
CA GLN A 147 30.90 -6.10 -1.67
C GLN A 147 29.72 -6.31 -2.64
N ILE A 148 28.50 -6.44 -2.11
CA ILE A 148 27.29 -6.57 -2.93
C ILE A 148 27.00 -5.25 -3.64
N ILE A 149 27.11 -4.11 -2.96
CA ILE A 149 26.95 -2.77 -3.57
C ILE A 149 27.97 -2.58 -4.70
N ASP A 150 29.24 -2.88 -4.46
CA ASP A 150 30.29 -2.68 -5.47
C ASP A 150 30.10 -3.61 -6.68
N SER A 151 29.68 -4.86 -6.44
CA SER A 151 29.33 -5.79 -7.52
C SER A 151 28.09 -5.32 -8.31
N ALA A 152 27.09 -4.77 -7.62
CA ALA A 152 25.90 -4.23 -8.23
C ALA A 152 26.19 -2.96 -9.06
N LYS A 153 27.11 -2.10 -8.62
CA LYS A 153 27.55 -0.93 -9.40
C LYS A 153 28.14 -1.32 -10.75
N ILE A 154 28.99 -2.35 -10.77
CA ILE A 154 29.56 -2.87 -12.03
C ILE A 154 28.42 -3.30 -12.98
N LEU A 155 27.45 -4.07 -12.47
CA LEU A 155 26.30 -4.50 -13.26
C LEU A 155 25.40 -3.33 -13.69
N GLN A 156 25.23 -2.33 -12.83
CA GLN A 156 24.47 -1.12 -13.11
C GLN A 156 25.10 -0.32 -14.26
N GLU A 157 26.43 -0.16 -14.26
CA GLU A 157 27.16 0.51 -15.34
C GLU A 157 26.99 -0.23 -16.68
N TYR A 158 27.20 -1.55 -16.71
CA TYR A 158 27.07 -2.35 -17.93
C TYR A 158 25.63 -2.44 -18.47
N SER A 159 24.64 -2.33 -17.59
CA SER A 159 23.21 -2.39 -17.97
C SER A 159 22.57 -1.02 -18.17
N HIS A 160 23.36 0.06 -18.14
CA HIS A 160 22.88 1.44 -18.22
C HIS A 160 21.79 1.75 -17.17
N GLY A 161 21.94 1.20 -15.96
CA GLY A 161 21.04 1.45 -14.83
C GLY A 161 19.98 0.38 -14.58
N LEU A 162 19.71 -0.49 -15.56
CA LEU A 162 18.60 -1.45 -15.47
C LEU A 162 18.81 -2.52 -14.38
N LEU A 163 20.06 -2.94 -14.16
CA LEU A 163 20.43 -3.90 -13.12
C LEU A 163 21.11 -3.17 -11.96
N ASN A 164 20.30 -2.55 -11.11
CA ASN A 164 20.79 -1.89 -9.90
C ASN A 164 20.84 -2.83 -8.68
N PHE A 165 21.37 -2.30 -7.58
CA PHE A 165 21.48 -2.99 -6.30
C PHE A 165 20.13 -3.52 -5.80
N ASP A 166 19.09 -2.70 -5.81
CA ASP A 166 17.78 -3.06 -5.28
C ASP A 166 17.15 -4.22 -6.03
N LEU A 167 17.26 -4.23 -7.37
CA LEU A 167 16.79 -5.34 -8.19
C LEU A 167 17.57 -6.61 -7.87
N ILE A 168 18.90 -6.57 -8.00
CA ILE A 168 19.74 -7.77 -7.91
C ILE A 168 19.59 -8.40 -6.53
N LEU A 169 19.72 -7.60 -5.48
CA LEU A 169 19.71 -8.09 -4.11
C LEU A 169 18.32 -8.62 -3.72
N ASN A 170 17.28 -7.80 -3.88
CA ASN A 170 15.96 -8.15 -3.35
C ASN A 170 15.27 -9.22 -4.20
N LEU A 171 15.50 -9.25 -5.52
CA LEU A 171 14.97 -10.34 -6.36
C LEU A 171 15.68 -11.67 -6.04
N SER A 172 17.01 -11.66 -5.88
CA SER A 172 17.76 -12.87 -5.49
C SER A 172 17.29 -13.38 -4.12
N LEU A 173 17.13 -12.46 -3.17
CA LEU A 173 16.59 -12.74 -1.85
C LEU A 173 15.19 -13.36 -1.96
N PHE A 174 14.29 -12.75 -2.73
CA PHE A 174 12.94 -13.26 -2.95
C PHE A 174 12.93 -14.67 -3.54
N LEU A 175 13.80 -14.95 -4.51
CA LEU A 175 13.92 -16.27 -5.12
C LEU A 175 14.44 -17.32 -4.12
N ILE A 176 15.47 -17.00 -3.35
CA ILE A 176 16.02 -17.91 -2.32
C ILE A 176 14.97 -18.18 -1.23
N VAL A 177 14.33 -17.12 -0.72
CA VAL A 177 13.26 -17.23 0.28
C VAL A 177 12.11 -18.06 -0.26
N SER A 178 11.65 -17.78 -1.49
CA SER A 178 10.58 -18.54 -2.13
C SER A 178 10.94 -20.01 -2.31
N PHE A 179 12.19 -20.31 -2.68
CA PHE A 179 12.67 -21.69 -2.78
C PHE A 179 12.67 -22.39 -1.41
N LEU A 180 13.15 -21.74 -0.35
CA LEU A 180 13.12 -22.31 1.00
C LEU A 180 11.69 -22.49 1.51
N LEU A 181 10.80 -21.52 1.25
CA LEU A 181 9.38 -21.64 1.56
C LEU A 181 8.71 -22.79 0.79
N PHE A 182 9.11 -23.04 -0.45
CA PHE A 182 8.63 -24.19 -1.22
C PHE A 182 9.00 -25.52 -0.55
N LEU A 183 10.18 -25.62 0.06
CA LEU A 183 10.62 -26.84 0.76
C LEU A 183 9.88 -27.06 2.09
N ILE A 184 9.44 -26.00 2.75
CA ILE A 184 8.95 -26.06 4.14
C ILE A 184 7.41 -25.99 4.20
N ILE A 185 6.79 -25.16 3.36
CA ILE A 185 5.34 -24.95 3.34
C ILE A 185 4.67 -26.07 2.52
N PRO A 186 3.48 -26.57 2.94
CA PRO A 186 2.71 -27.51 2.13
C PRO A 186 2.54 -27.02 0.68
N PHE A 187 2.92 -27.86 -0.29
CA PHE A 187 2.94 -27.51 -1.73
C PHE A 187 1.65 -26.83 -2.22
N SER A 188 0.48 -27.31 -1.79
CA SER A 188 -0.81 -26.69 -2.12
C SER A 188 -0.96 -25.22 -1.70
N LEU A 189 -0.35 -24.80 -0.59
CA LEU A 189 -0.35 -23.40 -0.13
C LEU A 189 0.66 -22.59 -0.91
N PHE A 190 1.88 -23.10 -1.08
CA PHE A 190 2.93 -22.44 -1.86
C PHE A 190 2.47 -22.20 -3.30
N LYS A 191 1.91 -23.23 -3.96
CA LYS A 191 1.34 -23.12 -5.31
C LYS A 191 0.27 -22.03 -5.40
N ARG A 192 -0.61 -21.93 -4.40
CA ARG A 192 -1.65 -20.88 -4.37
C ARG A 192 -1.05 -19.50 -4.14
N ALA A 193 -0.05 -19.38 -3.28
CA ALA A 193 0.64 -18.13 -3.02
C ALA A 193 1.37 -17.64 -4.28
N ILE A 194 2.24 -18.48 -4.87
CA ILE A 194 2.94 -18.13 -6.11
C ILE A 194 1.98 -17.83 -7.25
N HIS A 195 0.84 -18.51 -7.34
CA HIS A 195 -0.18 -18.18 -8.33
C HIS A 195 -0.63 -16.72 -8.26
N GLU A 196 -0.82 -16.13 -7.07
CA GLU A 196 -1.17 -14.70 -6.96
C GLU A 196 -0.06 -13.78 -7.48
N VAL A 197 1.20 -14.22 -7.43
CA VAL A 197 2.37 -13.49 -7.95
C VAL A 197 2.47 -13.61 -9.47
N ILE A 198 2.33 -14.82 -10.04
CA ILE A 198 2.61 -15.06 -11.47
C ILE A 198 1.37 -15.01 -12.38
N HIS A 199 0.16 -14.84 -11.82
CA HIS A 199 -1.06 -14.86 -12.63
C HIS A 199 -1.14 -13.63 -13.54
N LEU A 200 -1.10 -13.86 -14.86
CA LEU A 200 -1.03 -12.80 -15.87
C LEU A 200 -2.16 -11.77 -15.75
N ASP A 201 -3.40 -12.17 -15.46
CA ASP A 201 -4.48 -11.17 -15.35
C ASP A 201 -4.36 -10.32 -14.08
N LYS A 202 -3.73 -10.83 -13.02
CA LYS A 202 -3.45 -10.05 -11.81
C LYS A 202 -2.34 -9.04 -12.08
N ILE A 203 -1.28 -9.49 -12.77
CA ILE A 203 -0.19 -8.63 -13.26
C ILE A 203 -0.77 -7.50 -14.12
N LYS A 204 -1.50 -7.85 -15.19
CA LYS A 204 -2.17 -6.87 -16.09
C LYS A 204 -3.04 -5.89 -15.30
N GLY A 205 -3.86 -6.41 -14.39
CA GLY A 205 -4.69 -5.57 -13.52
C GLY A 205 -3.87 -4.59 -12.69
N GLY A 206 -2.75 -5.03 -12.11
CA GLY A 206 -1.81 -4.14 -11.41
C GLY A 206 -1.23 -3.08 -12.34
N PHE A 207 -0.71 -3.46 -13.50
CA PHE A 207 -0.11 -2.50 -14.45
C PHE A 207 -1.10 -1.47 -14.99
N VAL A 208 -2.39 -1.82 -15.12
CA VAL A 208 -3.44 -0.83 -15.41
C VAL A 208 -3.54 0.20 -14.28
N TYR A 209 -3.44 -0.21 -13.01
CA TYR A 209 -3.39 0.71 -11.87
C TYR A 209 -2.14 1.58 -11.88
N LEU A 210 -0.97 1.00 -12.19
CA LEU A 210 0.26 1.77 -12.37
C LEU A 210 0.07 2.87 -13.41
N LEU A 211 -0.45 2.52 -14.59
CA LEU A 211 -0.66 3.48 -15.67
C LEU A 211 -1.63 4.60 -15.24
N ILE A 212 -2.73 4.26 -14.56
CA ILE A 212 -3.69 5.24 -14.04
C ILE A 212 -3.00 6.18 -13.06
N ILE A 213 -2.38 5.65 -12.00
CA ILE A 213 -1.69 6.43 -10.97
C ILE A 213 -0.64 7.33 -11.62
N TYR A 214 0.17 6.76 -12.51
CA TYR A 214 1.24 7.46 -13.22
C TYR A 214 0.71 8.63 -14.07
N LEU A 215 -0.29 8.41 -14.91
CA LEU A 215 -0.84 9.48 -15.77
C LEU A 215 -1.41 10.62 -14.93
N PHE A 216 -2.16 10.29 -13.88
CA PHE A 216 -2.74 11.31 -13.01
C PHE A 216 -1.69 12.08 -12.21
N SER A 217 -0.68 11.38 -11.71
CA SER A 217 0.48 11.96 -11.06
C SER A 217 1.21 12.97 -11.94
N ASN A 218 1.45 12.66 -13.21
CA ASN A 218 2.12 13.58 -14.14
C ASN A 218 1.20 14.75 -14.54
N VAL A 219 -0.10 14.51 -14.73
CA VAL A 219 -1.07 15.59 -15.00
C VAL A 219 -1.15 16.54 -13.82
N PHE A 220 -1.13 16.02 -12.59
CA PHE A 220 -1.09 16.82 -11.37
C PHE A 220 0.19 17.66 -11.33
N ALA A 221 1.36 17.04 -11.53
CA ALA A 221 2.65 17.71 -11.59
C ALA A 221 2.65 18.88 -12.58
N LEU A 222 2.22 18.64 -13.81
CA LEU A 222 2.11 19.64 -14.85
C LEU A 222 1.13 20.77 -14.47
N GLY A 223 0.02 20.42 -13.82
CA GLY A 223 -0.91 21.42 -13.27
C GLY A 223 -0.25 22.32 -12.24
N VAL A 224 0.57 21.76 -11.34
CA VAL A 224 1.34 22.54 -10.35
C VAL A 224 2.33 23.47 -11.02
N GLU A 225 3.09 22.97 -12.00
CA GLU A 225 4.07 23.77 -12.77
C GLU A 225 3.42 24.97 -13.46
N LEU A 226 2.30 24.73 -14.15
CA LEU A 226 1.56 25.79 -14.84
C LEU A 226 1.00 26.85 -13.88
N LEU A 227 0.63 26.46 -12.66
CA LEU A 227 0.07 27.38 -11.66
C LEU A 227 1.15 28.13 -10.88
N SER A 228 2.30 27.50 -10.64
CA SER A 228 3.41 28.11 -9.91
C SER A 228 4.27 29.04 -10.76
N ASN A 229 4.21 28.92 -12.10
CA ASN A 229 5.18 29.52 -13.03
C ASN A 229 6.64 29.20 -12.68
N GLN A 230 6.88 28.13 -11.92
CA GLN A 230 8.21 27.65 -11.62
C GLN A 230 8.42 26.38 -12.44
N PRO A 231 9.42 26.34 -13.34
CA PRO A 231 9.69 25.16 -14.13
C PRO A 231 10.01 24.02 -13.17
N ILE A 232 9.26 22.94 -13.31
CA ILE A 232 9.44 21.77 -12.47
C ILE A 232 10.50 20.92 -13.17
N SER A 233 11.76 21.18 -12.83
CA SER A 233 12.94 20.29 -12.81
C SER A 233 13.99 20.21 -13.94
N SER A 234 15.21 19.85 -13.47
CA SER A 234 16.44 19.42 -14.18
C SER A 234 16.78 17.92 -14.05
N LEU A 235 16.01 17.09 -13.31
CA LEU A 235 16.46 15.76 -12.84
C LEU A 235 16.79 14.78 -14.00
N ILE A 236 16.01 14.80 -15.09
CA ILE A 236 16.22 13.92 -16.26
C ILE A 236 17.58 14.20 -16.92
N ALA A 237 18.02 15.46 -16.92
CA ALA A 237 19.27 15.86 -17.54
C ALA A 237 20.49 15.31 -16.80
N GLU A 238 20.35 15.03 -15.49
CA GLU A 238 21.46 14.63 -14.62
C GLU A 238 21.62 13.11 -14.51
N THR A 239 20.51 12.35 -14.41
CA THR A 239 20.56 10.89 -14.16
C THR A 239 20.36 10.02 -15.40
N GLY A 240 19.70 10.53 -16.45
CA GLY A 240 19.39 9.78 -17.66
C GLY A 240 18.21 8.79 -17.50
N VAL A 241 17.40 8.67 -18.55
CA VAL A 241 16.11 7.95 -18.51
C VAL A 241 16.24 6.47 -18.13
N LEU A 242 17.29 5.77 -18.61
CA LEU A 242 17.46 4.35 -18.32
C LEU A 242 17.79 4.07 -16.86
N ASN A 243 18.54 4.95 -16.19
CA ASN A 243 18.81 4.84 -14.75
C ASN A 243 17.52 4.99 -13.94
N LEU A 244 16.70 5.99 -14.28
CA LEU A 244 15.41 6.23 -13.61
C LEU A 244 14.44 5.04 -13.79
N VAL A 245 14.36 4.49 -15.01
CA VAL A 245 13.57 3.28 -15.30
C VAL A 245 14.12 2.08 -14.54
N GLY A 246 15.45 1.92 -14.51
CA GLY A 246 16.11 0.85 -13.78
C GLY A 246 15.84 0.91 -12.28
N GLU A 247 15.98 2.07 -11.66
CA GLU A 247 15.64 2.34 -10.26
C GLU A 247 14.20 1.94 -9.94
N PHE A 248 13.23 2.40 -10.75
CA PHE A 248 11.84 2.01 -10.57
C PHE A 248 11.62 0.50 -10.72
N ILE A 249 12.27 -0.16 -11.70
CA ILE A 249 12.21 -1.62 -11.86
C ILE A 249 12.79 -2.33 -10.64
N GLY A 250 13.88 -1.83 -10.06
CA GLY A 250 14.51 -2.37 -8.86
C GLY A 250 13.61 -2.28 -7.63
N LEU A 251 12.94 -1.15 -7.43
CA LEU A 251 11.95 -1.02 -6.37
C LEU A 251 10.71 -1.89 -6.62
N LEU A 252 10.22 -1.96 -7.85
CA LEU A 252 9.01 -2.71 -8.19
C LEU A 252 9.19 -4.23 -8.08
N PHE A 253 10.21 -4.78 -8.76
CA PHE A 253 10.43 -6.23 -8.85
C PHE A 253 11.42 -6.75 -7.81
N GLY A 254 12.27 -5.90 -7.25
CA GLY A 254 13.14 -6.24 -6.14
C GLY A 254 12.40 -6.06 -4.82
N VAL A 255 12.32 -4.82 -4.34
CA VAL A 255 11.86 -4.47 -2.97
C VAL A 255 10.38 -4.81 -2.78
N ALA A 256 9.49 -4.10 -3.48
CA ALA A 256 8.06 -4.16 -3.24
C ALA A 256 7.47 -5.54 -3.53
N LEU A 257 7.88 -6.21 -4.61
CA LEU A 257 7.44 -7.58 -4.90
C LEU A 257 7.77 -8.54 -3.76
N SER A 258 9.03 -8.52 -3.29
CA SER A 258 9.51 -9.39 -2.23
C SER A 258 8.74 -9.16 -0.93
N GLU A 259 8.66 -7.90 -0.52
CA GLU A 259 8.07 -7.53 0.75
C GLU A 259 6.56 -7.73 0.78
N GLU A 260 5.84 -7.32 -0.27
CA GLU A 260 4.40 -7.51 -0.31
C GLU A 260 4.03 -9.01 -0.36
N ALA A 261 4.76 -9.82 -1.12
CA ALA A 261 4.56 -11.26 -1.10
C ALA A 261 4.79 -11.84 0.31
N MET A 262 5.83 -11.41 1.02
CA MET A 262 6.10 -11.88 2.37
C MET A 262 5.00 -11.45 3.36
N PHE A 263 4.74 -10.15 3.47
CA PHE A 263 3.92 -9.56 4.52
C PHE A 263 2.41 -9.60 4.23
N ARG A 264 1.97 -9.76 2.97
CA ARG A 264 0.53 -9.74 2.62
C ARG A 264 0.02 -11.11 2.19
N LEU A 265 0.92 -12.01 1.79
CA LEU A 265 0.56 -13.34 1.33
C LEU A 265 1.08 -14.46 2.25
N PHE A 266 2.39 -14.64 2.38
CA PHE A 266 2.95 -15.79 3.11
C PHE A 266 2.72 -15.69 4.62
N LEU A 267 3.21 -14.61 5.25
CA LEU A 267 3.21 -14.46 6.70
C LEU A 267 1.79 -14.42 7.29
N PRO A 268 0.82 -13.61 6.80
CA PRO A 268 -0.53 -13.61 7.34
C PRO A 268 -1.22 -14.96 7.20
N VAL A 269 -1.04 -15.68 6.08
CA VAL A 269 -1.67 -16.98 5.87
C VAL A 269 -1.17 -18.00 6.89
N LEU A 270 0.14 -18.06 7.12
CA LEU A 270 0.73 -18.95 8.13
C LEU A 270 0.28 -18.57 9.55
N LEU A 271 0.26 -17.28 9.88
CA LEU A 271 -0.23 -16.80 11.17
C LEU A 271 -1.71 -17.16 11.38
N VAL A 272 -2.57 -17.00 10.37
CA VAL A 272 -3.99 -17.41 10.47
C VAL A 272 -4.08 -18.89 10.77
N MET A 273 -3.32 -19.74 10.07
CA MET A 273 -3.32 -21.18 10.28
C MET A 273 -2.90 -21.56 11.70
N LEU A 274 -1.92 -20.87 12.27
CA LEU A 274 -1.48 -21.06 13.65
C LEU A 274 -2.55 -20.59 14.66
N LEU A 275 -3.03 -19.36 14.51
CA LEU A 275 -3.94 -18.69 15.44
C LEU A 275 -5.33 -19.32 15.46
N ARG A 276 -5.76 -19.95 14.36
CA ARG A 276 -7.03 -20.70 14.26
C ARG A 276 -7.16 -21.85 15.27
N ASN A 277 -6.07 -22.26 15.90
CA ASN A 277 -6.09 -23.29 16.95
C ASN A 277 -6.50 -22.74 18.31
N TYR A 278 -6.37 -21.42 18.51
CA TYR A 278 -6.61 -20.75 19.80
C TYR A 278 -7.76 -19.75 19.72
N PHE A 279 -8.03 -19.20 18.54
CA PHE A 279 -9.01 -18.14 18.32
C PHE A 279 -10.04 -18.51 17.25
N LYS A 280 -11.24 -17.92 17.35
CA LYS A 280 -12.25 -18.00 16.29
C LYS A 280 -11.68 -17.45 14.98
N LYS A 281 -12.10 -17.99 13.83
CA LYS A 281 -11.62 -17.62 12.47
C LYS A 281 -11.47 -16.11 12.29
N LYS A 282 -12.51 -15.35 12.65
CA LYS A 282 -12.53 -13.88 12.56
C LYS A 282 -11.35 -13.22 13.29
N HIS A 283 -11.17 -13.57 14.55
CA HIS A 283 -10.12 -13.04 15.41
C HIS A 283 -8.74 -13.51 14.99
N ALA A 284 -8.59 -14.76 14.55
CA ALA A 284 -7.33 -15.28 14.02
C ALA A 284 -6.87 -14.51 12.77
N ILE A 285 -7.78 -14.20 11.85
CA ILE A 285 -7.50 -13.38 10.67
C ILE A 285 -7.11 -11.96 11.07
N PHE A 286 -7.86 -11.35 11.98
CA PHE A 286 -7.55 -10.02 12.48
C PHE A 286 -6.17 -9.94 13.13
N LEU A 287 -5.89 -10.82 14.09
CA LEU A 287 -4.60 -10.88 14.79
C LEU A 287 -3.44 -11.16 13.83
N ALA A 288 -3.61 -12.03 12.83
CA ALA A 288 -2.58 -12.27 11.82
C ALA A 288 -2.23 -11.01 11.01
N MET A 289 -3.23 -10.21 10.64
CA MET A 289 -3.01 -8.94 9.94
C MET A 289 -2.30 -7.91 10.83
N LEU A 290 -2.69 -7.83 12.11
CA LEU A 290 -2.04 -6.95 13.08
C LEU A 290 -0.58 -7.34 13.29
N ILE A 291 -0.30 -8.61 13.57
CA ILE A 291 1.07 -9.11 13.77
C ILE A 291 1.91 -8.86 12.52
N SER A 292 1.38 -9.12 11.32
CA SER A 292 2.11 -8.84 10.07
C SER A 292 2.44 -7.36 9.91
N SER A 293 1.50 -6.47 10.22
CA SER A 293 1.72 -5.01 10.14
C SER A 293 2.72 -4.52 11.18
N VAL A 294 2.69 -5.09 12.40
CA VAL A 294 3.67 -4.79 13.45
C VAL A 294 5.07 -5.23 13.01
N LEU A 295 5.21 -6.45 12.49
CA LEU A 295 6.50 -6.96 12.01
C LEU A 295 7.02 -6.15 10.82
N PHE A 296 6.15 -5.75 9.90
CA PHE A 296 6.48 -4.84 8.80
C PHE A 296 7.06 -3.53 9.34
N ALA A 297 6.38 -2.90 10.31
CA ALA A 297 6.83 -1.65 10.92
C ALA A 297 8.19 -1.79 11.63
N PHE A 298 8.36 -2.82 12.45
CA PHE A 298 9.61 -3.03 13.18
C PHE A 298 10.80 -3.21 12.24
N VAL A 299 10.65 -4.04 11.20
CA VAL A 299 11.71 -4.27 10.22
C VAL A 299 12.14 -2.96 9.57
N HIS A 300 11.18 -2.14 9.12
CA HIS A 300 11.43 -0.90 8.40
C HIS A 300 11.89 0.27 9.28
N THR A 301 11.51 0.27 10.56
CA THR A 301 12.06 1.24 11.52
C THR A 301 13.53 0.92 11.76
N ILE A 302 13.88 -0.32 12.08
CA ILE A 302 15.27 -0.69 12.40
C ILE A 302 16.20 -0.45 11.21
N THR A 303 15.79 -0.81 9.99
CA THR A 303 16.62 -0.62 8.79
C THR A 303 16.75 0.85 8.41
N GLY A 304 15.74 1.68 8.67
CA GLY A 304 15.74 3.11 8.34
C GLY A 304 16.77 3.94 9.10
N PHE A 305 17.11 3.56 10.34
CA PHE A 305 18.11 4.26 11.16
C PHE A 305 19.53 3.70 11.01
N GLY A 306 19.77 2.77 10.08
CA GLY A 306 21.11 2.15 9.95
C GLY A 306 21.56 1.31 11.16
N GLY A 307 20.67 1.05 12.13
CA GLY A 307 20.94 0.25 13.32
C GLY A 307 20.34 0.86 14.59
N PHE A 308 20.41 0.12 15.71
CA PHE A 308 19.85 0.57 16.99
C PHE A 308 20.63 1.74 17.62
N GLU A 309 21.89 1.94 17.24
CA GLU A 309 22.78 2.94 17.84
C GLU A 309 22.49 4.38 17.37
N GLN A 310 21.76 4.54 16.26
CA GLN A 310 21.42 5.84 15.67
C GLN A 310 19.93 6.19 15.86
N LEU A 311 19.21 5.42 16.69
CA LEU A 311 17.78 5.64 16.93
C LEU A 311 17.55 6.88 17.80
N ASP A 312 17.03 7.93 17.19
CA ASP A 312 16.22 8.89 17.95
C ASP A 312 14.90 8.18 18.30
N TYR A 313 14.64 8.00 19.60
CA TYR A 313 13.44 7.32 20.08
C TYR A 313 12.15 8.00 19.64
N GLU A 314 12.13 9.34 19.57
CA GLU A 314 10.95 10.10 19.18
C GLU A 314 10.62 9.85 17.71
N GLU A 315 11.61 10.03 16.83
CA GLU A 315 11.48 9.76 15.41
C GLU A 315 11.17 8.28 15.15
N ALA A 316 11.80 7.36 15.88
CA ALA A 316 11.58 5.93 15.75
C ALA A 316 10.16 5.52 16.12
N ILE A 317 9.59 6.09 17.19
CA ILE A 317 8.19 5.84 17.59
C ILE A 317 7.24 6.37 16.51
N ASN A 318 7.46 7.60 16.02
CA ASN A 318 6.61 8.17 14.99
C ASN A 318 6.66 7.35 13.69
N ARG A 319 7.88 6.99 13.26
CA ARG A 319 8.13 6.12 12.10
C ARG A 319 7.47 4.75 12.27
N LEU A 320 7.55 4.14 13.47
CA LEU A 320 6.92 2.85 13.75
C LEU A 320 5.40 2.91 13.56
N PHE A 321 4.74 3.96 14.06
CA PHE A 321 3.30 4.12 13.86
C PHE A 321 2.94 4.35 12.38
N GLY A 322 3.68 5.23 11.69
CA GLY A 322 3.47 5.49 10.26
C GLY A 322 3.63 4.22 9.41
N LEU A 323 4.67 3.42 9.67
CA LEU A 323 4.89 2.15 8.96
C LEU A 323 3.87 1.08 9.35
N PHE A 324 3.44 1.03 10.61
CA PHE A 324 2.37 0.13 11.03
C PHE A 324 1.05 0.45 10.30
N LEU A 325 0.75 1.74 10.16
CA LEU A 325 -0.39 2.23 9.40
C LEU A 325 -0.29 1.89 7.91
N ALA A 326 0.87 2.12 7.28
CA ALA A 326 1.14 1.68 5.91
C ALA A 326 0.97 0.16 5.75
N GLY A 327 1.46 -0.60 6.74
CA GLY A 327 1.24 -2.04 6.89
C GLY A 327 -0.22 -2.45 6.75
N GLN A 328 -1.08 -1.83 7.56
CA GLN A 328 -2.52 -2.05 7.56
C GLN A 328 -3.17 -1.64 6.24
N ILE A 329 -2.76 -0.52 5.67
CA ILE A 329 -3.30 -0.02 4.40
C ILE A 329 -2.98 -0.99 3.26
N PHE A 330 -1.74 -1.45 3.12
CA PHE A 330 -1.40 -2.43 2.08
C PHE A 330 -2.20 -3.73 2.20
N ILE A 331 -2.42 -4.21 3.44
CA ILE A 331 -3.30 -5.35 3.71
C ILE A 331 -4.74 -5.05 3.28
N TYR A 332 -5.26 -3.86 3.60
CA TYR A 332 -6.58 -3.42 3.16
C TYR A 332 -6.70 -3.42 1.64
N ILE A 333 -5.73 -2.84 0.93
CA ILE A 333 -5.68 -2.80 -0.54
C ILE A 333 -5.74 -4.22 -1.09
N TYR A 334 -4.89 -5.12 -0.57
CA TYR A 334 -4.86 -6.51 -1.02
C TYR A 334 -6.20 -7.22 -0.82
N ILE A 335 -6.82 -7.13 0.37
CA ILE A 335 -8.09 -7.80 0.66
C ILE A 335 -9.21 -7.30 -0.24
N VAL A 336 -9.25 -5.99 -0.47
CA VAL A 336 -10.34 -5.38 -1.23
C VAL A 336 -10.20 -5.66 -2.71
N THR A 337 -9.00 -5.49 -3.25
CA THR A 337 -8.73 -5.67 -4.68
C THR A 337 -8.63 -7.14 -5.06
N LYS A 338 -8.30 -8.01 -4.10
CA LYS A 338 -7.90 -9.40 -4.31
C LYS A 338 -6.79 -9.51 -5.36
N ASN A 339 -5.88 -8.54 -5.40
CA ASN A 339 -4.78 -8.50 -6.34
C ASN A 339 -3.51 -8.02 -5.62
N LEU A 340 -2.49 -8.87 -5.54
CA LEU A 340 -1.22 -8.56 -4.89
C LEU A 340 -0.39 -7.53 -5.67
N TRP A 341 -0.56 -7.42 -6.99
CA TRP A 341 0.20 -6.46 -7.80
C TRP A 341 -0.15 -5.01 -7.52
N ILE A 342 -1.37 -4.74 -7.03
CA ILE A 342 -1.78 -3.38 -6.68
C ILE A 342 -0.98 -2.86 -5.47
N PRO A 343 -0.93 -3.53 -4.30
CA PRO A 343 -0.06 -3.06 -3.22
C PRO A 343 1.43 -3.07 -3.59
N ILE A 344 1.91 -4.02 -4.41
CA ILE A 344 3.30 -4.00 -4.93
C ILE A 344 3.59 -2.68 -5.65
N ILE A 345 2.72 -2.29 -6.57
CA ILE A 345 2.87 -1.04 -7.31
C ILE A 345 2.77 0.16 -6.38
N VAL A 346 1.77 0.21 -5.50
CA VAL A 346 1.62 1.36 -4.58
C VAL A 346 2.83 1.50 -3.67
N HIS A 347 3.39 0.39 -3.19
CA HIS A 347 4.61 0.37 -2.41
C HIS A 347 5.81 0.87 -3.22
N ALA A 348 6.05 0.31 -4.40
CA ALA A 348 7.15 0.74 -5.27
C ALA A 348 7.08 2.23 -5.64
N LEU A 349 5.87 2.75 -5.91
CA LEU A 349 5.68 4.17 -6.21
C LEU A 349 5.87 5.07 -4.99
N ASN A 350 5.53 4.58 -3.80
CA ASN A 350 5.78 5.28 -2.54
C ASN A 350 7.29 5.38 -2.26
N ASP A 351 8.03 4.30 -2.49
CA ASP A 351 9.48 4.28 -2.26
C ASP A 351 10.25 5.06 -3.33
N TYR A 352 9.79 4.98 -4.58
CA TYR A 352 10.38 5.72 -5.70
C TYR A 352 10.13 7.23 -5.59
N GLY A 353 9.05 7.65 -4.91
CA GLY A 353 8.70 9.07 -4.80
C GLY A 353 8.30 9.71 -6.13
N LEU A 354 7.54 9.00 -6.98
CA LEU A 354 7.06 9.40 -8.33
C LEU A 354 6.91 10.93 -8.54
N PRO A 355 7.09 11.44 -9.79
CA PRO A 355 7.18 10.73 -11.06
C PRO A 355 8.58 10.64 -11.66
N LEU A 356 8.77 9.61 -12.49
CA LEU A 356 9.90 9.40 -13.42
C LEU A 356 10.31 10.65 -14.23
N PHE A 357 9.43 11.65 -14.29
CA PHE A 357 9.68 12.95 -14.86
C PHE A 357 9.35 14.02 -13.80
N LEU A 358 10.42 14.56 -13.23
CA LEU A 358 10.51 15.90 -12.63
C LEU A 358 9.98 16.10 -11.20
N PHE A 359 10.85 16.04 -10.16
CA PHE A 359 10.81 16.88 -8.95
C PHE A 359 12.14 16.77 -8.18
N VAL A 360 12.80 17.89 -7.89
CA VAL A 360 13.95 17.95 -6.94
C VAL A 360 13.58 18.77 -5.70
N ASP A 361 12.72 19.79 -5.88
CA ASP A 361 12.47 20.81 -4.86
C ASP A 361 11.06 20.82 -4.26
N PHE A 362 10.13 19.99 -4.77
CA PHE A 362 8.84 19.80 -4.11
C PHE A 362 8.99 18.78 -3.01
N SER A 363 8.56 19.13 -1.80
CA SER A 363 8.62 18.21 -0.67
C SER A 363 7.84 16.93 -1.03
N ASN A 364 8.55 15.79 -1.03
CA ASN A 364 8.07 14.44 -1.40
C ASN A 364 6.66 14.11 -0.89
N TYR A 365 6.29 14.75 0.21
CA TYR A 365 5.05 14.56 0.92
C TYR A 365 3.77 15.01 0.20
N SER A 366 3.80 16.10 -0.60
CA SER A 366 2.60 16.57 -1.31
C SER A 366 2.10 15.55 -2.34
N PHE A 367 3.01 14.70 -2.82
CA PHE A 367 2.76 13.76 -3.90
C PHE A 367 2.34 12.37 -3.42
N VAL A 368 2.98 11.84 -2.37
CA VAL A 368 2.57 10.60 -1.67
C VAL A 368 1.06 10.63 -1.35
N ASN A 369 0.61 11.81 -0.97
CA ASN A 369 -0.76 12.17 -0.70
C ASN A 369 -1.71 12.00 -1.91
N VAL A 370 -1.31 12.41 -3.12
CA VAL A 370 -2.10 12.19 -4.35
C VAL A 370 -2.19 10.70 -4.67
N ILE A 371 -1.09 9.95 -4.53
CA ILE A 371 -1.09 8.49 -4.71
C ILE A 371 -2.14 7.85 -3.81
N TRP A 372 -2.15 8.20 -2.51
CA TRP A 372 -3.11 7.64 -1.57
C TRP A 372 -4.56 7.97 -1.94
N VAL A 373 -4.88 9.22 -2.29
CA VAL A 373 -6.23 9.60 -2.73
C VAL A 373 -6.67 8.78 -3.95
N MET A 374 -5.79 8.61 -4.93
CA MET A 374 -6.09 7.85 -6.14
C MET A 374 -6.29 6.37 -5.84
N VAL A 375 -5.44 5.79 -5.00
CA VAL A 375 -5.54 4.40 -4.55
C VAL A 375 -6.88 4.18 -3.87
N PHE A 376 -7.24 5.02 -2.89
CA PHE A 376 -8.49 4.86 -2.16
C PHE A 376 -9.73 5.09 -3.03
N THR A 377 -9.70 6.09 -3.91
CA THR A 377 -10.78 6.34 -4.88
C THR A 377 -10.98 5.14 -5.79
N SER A 378 -9.88 4.57 -6.30
CA SER A 378 -9.89 3.39 -7.17
C SER A 378 -10.40 2.14 -6.44
N ILE A 379 -10.07 2.01 -5.16
CA ILE A 379 -10.54 0.90 -4.33
C ILE A 379 -12.05 0.99 -4.08
N ILE A 380 -12.55 2.18 -3.77
CA ILE A 380 -13.97 2.44 -3.58
C ILE A 380 -14.76 2.09 -4.85
N LEU A 381 -14.20 2.40 -6.02
CA LEU A 381 -14.78 2.05 -7.32
C LEU A 381 -14.90 0.55 -7.52
N ILE A 382 -13.83 -0.21 -7.27
CA ILE A 382 -13.85 -1.68 -7.35
C ILE A 382 -14.93 -2.25 -6.43
N GLN A 383 -14.97 -1.78 -5.18
CA GLN A 383 -15.92 -2.28 -4.18
C GLN A 383 -17.39 -2.07 -4.60
N ASN A 384 -17.68 -0.99 -5.32
CA ASN A 384 -19.03 -0.71 -5.80
C ASN A 384 -19.42 -1.52 -7.04
N GLN A 385 -18.49 -1.75 -7.97
CA GLN A 385 -18.76 -2.58 -9.15
C GLN A 385 -19.08 -4.04 -8.79
N SER A 386 -18.36 -4.61 -7.82
CA SER A 386 -18.58 -6.00 -7.37
C SER A 386 -19.98 -6.25 -6.79
N LYS A 387 -20.64 -5.24 -6.19
CA LYS A 387 -22.01 -5.39 -5.67
C LYS A 387 -23.07 -5.41 -6.77
N THR A 388 -22.82 -4.70 -7.88
CA THR A 388 -23.76 -4.64 -8.99
C THR A 388 -23.76 -5.91 -9.84
N SER A 389 -22.62 -6.61 -9.95
CA SER A 389 -22.56 -7.88 -10.68
C SER A 389 -23.25 -9.01 -9.91
N SER A 390 -22.99 -9.16 -8.59
CA SER A 390 -23.59 -10.24 -7.80
C SER A 390 -25.12 -10.18 -7.75
N HIS A 391 -25.71 -8.99 -7.88
CA HIS A 391 -27.16 -8.85 -7.91
C HIS A 391 -27.77 -9.28 -9.24
N LYS A 392 -27.07 -9.04 -10.36
CA LYS A 392 -27.51 -9.50 -11.69
C LYS A 392 -27.43 -11.02 -11.83
N ASP A 393 -26.37 -11.63 -11.31
CA ASP A 393 -26.20 -13.08 -11.39
C ASP A 393 -27.29 -13.80 -10.57
N ASN A 394 -27.68 -13.25 -9.42
CA ASN A 394 -28.79 -13.77 -8.60
C ASN A 394 -30.18 -13.57 -9.25
N ILE A 395 -30.39 -12.51 -10.03
CA ILE A 395 -31.68 -12.28 -10.74
C ILE A 395 -31.80 -13.21 -11.95
N LEU A 396 -30.69 -13.46 -12.67
CA LEU A 396 -30.69 -14.40 -13.78
C LEU A 396 -30.87 -15.86 -13.31
N THR A 397 -30.31 -16.23 -12.16
CA THR A 397 -30.56 -17.56 -11.56
C THR A 397 -31.97 -17.71 -10.98
N LEU A 398 -32.56 -16.65 -10.40
CA LEU A 398 -33.97 -16.71 -9.97
C LEU A 398 -34.92 -16.83 -11.17
N ASN A 399 -34.67 -16.09 -12.25
CA ASN A 399 -35.51 -16.13 -13.44
C ASN A 399 -35.35 -17.44 -14.24
N SER A 400 -34.18 -18.09 -14.20
CA SER A 400 -34.02 -19.43 -14.79
C SER A 400 -34.66 -20.53 -13.93
N MET A 401 -34.80 -20.33 -12.61
CA MET A 401 -35.51 -21.27 -11.73
C MET A 401 -37.03 -21.10 -11.76
N MET A 402 -37.56 -19.94 -12.18
CA MET A 402 -39.02 -19.71 -12.30
C MET A 402 -39.62 -20.06 -13.66
N ASN A 403 -38.81 -20.45 -14.65
CA ASN A 403 -39.29 -20.67 -16.02
C ASN A 403 -39.32 -22.14 -16.47
N GLU A 404 -38.96 -23.11 -15.63
CA GLU A 404 -38.95 -24.52 -16.06
C GLU A 404 -40.13 -25.36 -15.57
N ASP A 405 -40.86 -25.01 -14.51
CA ASP A 405 -42.13 -25.68 -14.21
C ASP A 405 -42.98 -24.88 -13.24
N GLY A 406 -44.15 -24.44 -13.70
CA GLY A 406 -45.23 -23.91 -12.87
C GLY A 406 -45.88 -25.00 -11.99
N LYS A 407 -45.09 -25.74 -11.21
CA LYS A 407 -45.54 -26.67 -10.18
C LYS A 407 -44.70 -26.51 -8.93
N ALA A 408 -45.23 -25.76 -7.98
CA ALA A 408 -44.79 -25.81 -6.59
C ALA A 408 -45.04 -27.23 -6.06
N VAL A 409 -43.96 -27.93 -5.71
CA VAL A 409 -44.03 -29.14 -4.89
C VAL A 409 -43.78 -28.70 -3.44
N TYR A 410 -44.75 -29.00 -2.58
CA TYR A 410 -44.75 -28.73 -1.14
C TYR A 410 -43.70 -29.55 -0.39
#